data_AF-A0A2M3YWI2-F1
#
_entry.id   AF-A0A2M3YWI2-F1
#
_cell.length_a   1.000
_cell.length_b   1.000
_cell.length_c   1.000
_cell.angle_alpha   90.00
_cell.angle_beta   90.00
_cell.angle_gamma   90.00
#
_symmetry.space_group_name_H-M   'P 1'
#
loop_
_entity.id
_entity.type
_entity.pdbx_description
1 polymer ?
#
loop_
_entity_poly.entity_id
_entity_poly.type
_entity_poly.pdbx_seq_one_letter_code
_entity_poly.pdbx_strand_id
1 'polypeptide(L)'
;NLGKTQQTVSNRRKTRFSIMRVAIIFVAILAVVCALPAEKNAKCKQVCTADYTPVCGAPKDGKGSTITFGNSCVMEKVNCESNKDYILKSQGECGDKSPVRLS
;
A
#
# COMPACT_ATOMS: atom_id res chain seq x y z
N ASN A 1 30.73 30.45 -44.98
CA ASN A 1 29.80 30.42 -43.83
C ASN A 1 28.57 29.50 -44.07
N LEU A 2 28.75 28.28 -44.59
CA LEU A 2 27.63 27.32 -44.83
C LEU A 2 27.68 26.06 -43.93
N GLY A 3 28.79 25.78 -43.25
CA GLY A 3 28.95 24.57 -42.42
C GLY A 3 28.33 24.66 -41.01
N LYS A 4 28.29 25.85 -40.39
CA LYS A 4 27.80 26.03 -39.00
C LYS A 4 26.26 25.92 -38.88
N THR A 5 25.53 26.24 -39.95
CA THR A 5 24.05 26.18 -40.01
C THR A 5 23.53 24.75 -40.15
N GLN A 6 24.19 23.88 -40.93
CA GLN A 6 23.84 22.46 -41.06
C GLN A 6 24.05 21.70 -39.73
N GLN A 7 25.14 22.00 -39.02
CA GLN A 7 25.50 21.34 -37.78
C GLN A 7 24.55 21.72 -36.62
N THR A 8 24.12 22.98 -36.54
CA THR A 8 23.13 23.44 -35.54
C THR A 8 21.70 22.95 -35.82
N VAL A 9 21.32 22.72 -37.08
CA VAL A 9 20.02 22.11 -37.43
C VAL A 9 20.02 20.60 -37.16
N SER A 10 21.11 19.90 -37.47
CA SER A 10 21.29 18.47 -37.14
C SER A 10 21.34 18.25 -35.62
N ASN A 11 22.03 19.12 -34.88
CA ASN A 11 22.07 19.07 -33.42
C ASN A 11 20.70 19.40 -32.80
N ARG A 12 19.99 20.45 -33.26
CA ARG A 12 18.62 20.75 -32.81
C ARG A 12 17.61 19.65 -33.12
N ARG A 13 17.73 18.96 -34.27
CA ARG A 13 16.90 17.77 -34.56
C ARG A 13 17.26 16.61 -33.63
N LYS A 14 18.54 16.32 -33.41
CA LYS A 14 19.00 15.29 -32.46
C LYS A 14 18.56 15.57 -31.01
N THR A 15 18.67 16.81 -30.53
CA THR A 15 18.20 17.20 -29.19
C THR A 15 16.68 17.07 -29.07
N ARG A 16 15.92 17.47 -30.10
CA ARG A 16 14.46 17.25 -30.15
C ARG A 16 14.08 15.77 -30.18
N PHE A 17 14.75 14.93 -30.97
CA PHE A 17 14.54 13.48 -30.96
C PHE A 17 14.89 12.86 -29.60
N SER A 18 15.96 13.33 -28.96
CA SER A 18 16.35 12.88 -27.62
C SER A 18 15.32 13.27 -26.57
N ILE A 19 14.85 14.53 -26.57
CA ILE A 19 13.81 15.02 -25.65
C ILE A 19 12.48 14.29 -25.88
N MET A 20 12.08 14.07 -27.13
CA MET A 20 10.86 13.32 -27.45
C MET A 20 10.95 11.86 -26.99
N ARG A 21 12.12 11.21 -27.14
CA ARG A 21 12.34 9.85 -26.60
C ARG A 21 12.29 9.83 -25.08
N VAL A 22 12.91 10.81 -24.42
CA VAL A 22 12.86 10.93 -22.95
C VAL A 22 11.42 11.16 -22.48
N ALA A 23 10.65 12.00 -23.16
CA ALA A 23 9.23 12.23 -22.86
C ALA A 23 8.38 10.98 -23.09
N ILE A 24 8.59 10.24 -24.18
CA ILE A 24 7.89 8.98 -24.46
C ILE A 24 8.24 7.92 -23.41
N ILE A 25 9.51 7.80 -23.03
CA ILE A 25 9.95 6.88 -21.97
C ILE A 25 9.30 7.26 -20.63
N PHE A 26 9.27 8.55 -20.28
CA PHE A 26 8.67 9.01 -19.03
C PHE A 26 7.15 8.79 -19.01
N VAL A 27 6.45 9.08 -20.12
CA VAL A 27 5.01 8.81 -20.28
C VAL A 27 4.73 7.31 -20.24
N ALA A 28 5.57 6.49 -20.88
CA ALA A 28 5.46 5.04 -20.81
C ALA A 28 5.67 4.53 -19.38
N ILE A 29 6.68 5.03 -18.66
CA ILE A 29 6.92 4.69 -17.25
C ILE A 29 5.75 5.10 -16.38
N LEU A 30 5.22 6.31 -16.53
CA LEU A 30 4.03 6.76 -15.80
C LEU A 30 2.81 5.87 -16.09
N ALA A 31 2.58 5.54 -17.36
CA ALA A 31 1.50 4.64 -17.77
C ALA A 31 1.69 3.22 -17.19
N VAL A 32 2.92 2.70 -17.17
CA VAL A 32 3.24 1.40 -16.57
C VAL A 32 3.00 1.41 -15.06
N VAL A 33 3.42 2.45 -14.33
CA VAL A 33 3.17 2.59 -12.88
C VAL A 33 1.68 2.61 -12.57
N CYS A 34 0.88 3.33 -13.37
CA CYS A 34 -0.58 3.36 -13.23
C CYS A 34 -1.27 2.03 -13.58
N ALA A 35 -0.62 1.18 -14.38
CA ALA A 35 -1.13 -0.13 -14.78
C ALA A 35 -0.68 -1.27 -13.86
N LEU A 36 0.15 -1.01 -12.86
CA LEU A 36 0.52 -2.02 -11.88
C LEU A 36 -0.69 -2.37 -11.01
N PRO A 37 -1.06 -3.65 -10.87
CA PRO A 37 -2.05 -4.03 -9.89
C PRO A 37 -1.50 -3.69 -8.51
N ALA A 38 -2.24 -2.88 -7.75
CA ALA A 38 -2.04 -2.80 -6.31
C ALA A 38 -2.37 -4.20 -5.78
N GLU A 39 -1.33 -5.00 -5.50
CA GLU A 39 -1.42 -6.33 -4.91
C GLU A 39 -2.27 -6.25 -3.64
N LYS A 40 -3.58 -6.47 -3.77
CA LYS A 40 -4.48 -6.69 -2.63
C LYS A 40 -4.19 -8.07 -2.09
N ASN A 41 -3.17 -8.12 -1.24
CA ASN A 41 -2.78 -9.18 -0.33
C ASN A 41 -3.42 -10.56 -0.57
N ALA A 42 -2.98 -11.26 -1.62
CA ALA A 42 -3.30 -12.68 -1.81
C ALA A 42 -2.85 -13.56 -0.61
N LYS A 43 -1.99 -13.02 0.26
CA LYS A 43 -1.44 -13.67 1.46
C LYS A 43 -2.35 -13.65 2.69
N CYS A 44 -3.42 -12.86 2.72
CA CYS A 44 -4.27 -12.72 3.92
C CYS A 44 -5.38 -13.75 4.06
N LYS A 45 -5.33 -14.87 3.32
CA LYS A 45 -6.32 -15.96 3.41
C LYS A 45 -6.16 -16.81 4.67
N GLN A 46 -6.01 -16.17 5.83
CA GLN A 46 -5.93 -16.85 7.12
C GLN A 46 -7.33 -17.24 7.55
N VAL A 47 -7.54 -18.54 7.79
CA VAL A 47 -8.78 -19.05 8.38
C VAL A 47 -8.57 -19.11 9.88
N CYS A 48 -9.43 -18.42 10.62
CA CYS A 48 -9.40 -18.43 12.08
C CYS A 48 -10.40 -19.43 12.64
N THR A 49 -10.02 -20.05 13.74
CA THR A 49 -10.94 -20.81 14.60
C THR A 49 -11.99 -19.88 15.20
N ALA A 50 -13.15 -20.44 15.55
CA ALA A 50 -14.26 -19.71 16.16
C ALA A 50 -14.17 -19.69 17.70
N ASP A 51 -13.01 -20.03 18.27
CA ASP A 51 -12.79 -19.94 19.72
C ASP A 51 -12.77 -18.49 20.17
N TYR A 52 -13.42 -18.24 21.31
CA TYR A 52 -13.46 -16.92 21.92
C TYR A 52 -12.36 -16.80 22.99
N THR A 53 -11.18 -16.41 22.55
CA THR A 53 -10.00 -16.12 23.37
C THR A 53 -9.60 -14.65 23.20
N PRO A 54 -10.43 -13.71 23.69
CA PRO A 54 -10.39 -12.32 23.24
C PRO A 54 -9.07 -11.63 23.53
N VAL A 55 -8.70 -10.73 22.63
CA VAL A 55 -7.54 -9.85 22.78
C VAL A 55 -7.93 -8.40 22.53
N CYS A 56 -7.33 -7.50 23.31
CA CYS A 56 -7.53 -6.08 23.13
C CYS A 56 -6.44 -5.52 22.21
N GLY A 57 -6.84 -5.04 21.04
CA GLY A 57 -5.93 -4.40 20.09
C GLY A 57 -6.00 -2.88 20.16
N ALA A 58 -4.84 -2.22 20.08
CA ALA A 58 -4.72 -0.77 19.93
C ALA A 58 -4.05 -0.41 18.60
N PRO A 59 -4.44 0.68 17.93
CA PRO A 59 -3.71 1.18 16.77
C PRO A 59 -2.24 1.46 17.12
N LYS A 60 -1.31 0.98 16.30
CA LYS A 60 0.14 1.15 16.51
C LYS A 60 0.57 2.62 16.51
N ASP A 61 -0.13 3.46 15.76
CA ASP A 61 0.11 4.91 15.71
C ASP A 61 -0.53 5.66 16.90
N GLY A 62 -1.23 4.94 17.80
CA GLY A 62 -1.93 5.49 18.94
C GLY A 62 -3.18 6.31 18.59
N LYS A 63 -3.56 6.37 17.30
CA LYS A 63 -4.68 7.19 16.84
C LYS A 63 -5.92 6.32 16.64
N GLY A 64 -6.93 6.56 17.46
CA GLY A 64 -8.22 5.90 17.37
C GLY A 64 -8.53 5.01 18.57
N SER A 65 -9.66 4.33 18.49
CA SER A 65 -10.17 3.50 19.57
C SER A 65 -9.54 2.10 19.55
N THR A 66 -9.44 1.51 20.72
CA THR A 66 -9.15 0.09 20.88
C THR A 66 -10.29 -0.76 20.35
N ILE A 67 -9.98 -1.98 19.91
CA ILE A 67 -10.97 -2.95 19.41
C ILE A 67 -10.69 -4.29 20.08
N THR A 68 -11.76 -4.95 20.54
CA THR A 68 -11.68 -6.34 20.99
C THR A 68 -11.72 -7.26 19.77
N PHE A 69 -10.74 -8.13 19.63
CA PHE A 69 -10.76 -9.20 18.63
C PHE A 69 -11.10 -10.53 19.30
N GLY A 70 -11.90 -11.37 18.64
CA GLY A 70 -12.38 -12.65 19.18
C GLY A 70 -11.25 -13.59 19.56
N ASN A 71 -10.13 -13.52 18.83
CA ASN A 71 -8.84 -14.13 19.17
C ASN A 71 -7.70 -13.39 18.43
N SER A 72 -6.45 -13.80 18.69
CA SER A 72 -5.26 -13.23 18.04
C SER A 72 -5.25 -13.41 16.52
N CYS A 73 -5.74 -14.54 16.02
CA CYS A 73 -5.82 -14.81 14.59
C CYS A 73 -6.70 -13.78 13.87
N VAL A 74 -7.86 -13.43 14.43
CA VAL A 74 -8.76 -12.42 13.86
C VAL A 74 -8.07 -11.05 13.81
N MET A 75 -7.31 -10.68 14.83
CA MET A 75 -6.53 -9.43 14.83
C MET A 75 -5.50 -9.40 13.70
N GLU A 76 -4.73 -10.47 13.54
CA GLU A 76 -3.72 -10.59 12.48
C GLU A 76 -4.34 -10.56 11.07
N LYS A 77 -5.46 -11.28 10.89
CA LYS A 77 -6.22 -11.28 9.65
C LYS A 77 -6.69 -9.87 9.29
N VAL A 78 -7.26 -9.14 10.25
CA VAL A 78 -7.70 -7.74 10.02
C VAL A 78 -6.53 -6.83 9.65
N ASN A 79 -5.39 -6.97 10.34
CA ASN A 79 -4.18 -6.21 10.01
C ASN A 79 -3.77 -6.45 8.55
N CYS A 80 -3.77 -7.72 8.16
CA CYS A 80 -3.40 -8.16 6.82
C CYS A 80 -4.41 -7.66 5.75
N GLU A 81 -5.71 -7.93 5.91
CA GLU A 81 -6.72 -7.67 4.87
C GLU A 81 -7.01 -6.17 4.69
N SER A 82 -6.95 -5.40 5.77
CA SER A 82 -7.37 -3.98 5.79
C SER A 82 -6.21 -2.99 5.82
N ASN A 83 -4.96 -3.46 5.70
CA ASN A 83 -3.75 -2.66 5.92
C ASN A 83 -3.85 -1.85 7.23
N LYS A 84 -4.22 -2.56 8.30
CA LYS A 84 -4.28 -2.01 9.66
C LYS A 84 -3.09 -2.51 10.46
N ASP A 85 -2.73 -1.75 11.49
CA ASP A 85 -1.65 -2.11 12.40
C ASP A 85 -2.16 -2.09 13.85
N TYR A 86 -3.04 -3.02 14.21
CA TYR A 86 -3.39 -3.24 15.60
C TYR A 86 -2.28 -4.04 16.30
N ILE A 87 -1.82 -3.54 17.44
CA ILE A 87 -0.89 -4.22 18.35
C ILE A 87 -1.65 -4.72 19.58
N LEU A 88 -1.20 -5.84 20.14
CA LEU A 88 -1.76 -6.37 21.39
C LEU A 88 -1.52 -5.37 22.52
N LYS A 89 -2.61 -4.86 23.09
CA LYS A 89 -2.60 -3.99 24.28
C LYS A 89 -2.74 -4.80 25.57
N SER A 90 -3.65 -5.77 25.59
CA SER A 90 -3.87 -6.66 26.73
C SER A 90 -4.57 -7.95 26.30
N GLN A 91 -4.40 -9.01 27.08
CA GLN A 91 -5.24 -10.20 26.98
C GLN A 91 -6.66 -9.89 27.48
N GLY A 92 -7.67 -10.48 26.87
CA GLY A 92 -9.07 -10.21 27.18
C GLY A 92 -9.66 -9.07 26.35
N GLU A 93 -10.90 -8.72 26.62
CA GLU A 93 -11.58 -7.61 25.95
C GLU A 93 -11.02 -6.25 26.35
N CYS A 94 -11.19 -5.24 25.51
CA CYS A 94 -10.78 -3.86 25.82
C CYS A 94 -11.68 -3.15 26.85
N GLY A 95 -12.84 -3.72 27.19
CA GLY A 95 -13.86 -3.16 28.09
C GLY A 95 -15.14 -2.70 27.37
N ASP A 96 -16.16 -2.33 28.15
CA ASP A 96 -17.58 -2.19 27.74
C ASP A 96 -17.89 -1.21 26.59
N LYS A 97 -16.95 -0.32 26.24
CA LYS A 97 -17.14 0.69 25.18
C LYS A 97 -16.39 0.38 23.88
N SER A 98 -15.61 -0.71 23.84
CA SER A 98 -14.87 -1.08 22.66
C SER A 98 -15.70 -1.95 21.72
N PRO A 99 -15.68 -1.70 20.40
CA PRO A 99 -16.31 -2.60 19.45
C PRO A 99 -15.61 -3.97 19.46
N VAL A 100 -16.38 -5.02 19.13
CA VAL A 100 -15.90 -6.40 19.06
C VAL A 100 -15.86 -6.88 17.61
N ARG A 101 -14.78 -7.55 17.22
CA ARG A 101 -14.58 -8.18 15.91
C ARG A 101 -14.33 -9.67 16.08
N LEU A 102 -15.21 -10.51 15.53
CA LEU A 102 -15.14 -11.97 15.69
C LEU A 102 -14.55 -12.69 14.47
N SER A 103 -14.44 -12.04 13.31
CA SER A 103 -13.97 -12.64 12.04
C SER A 103 -13.46 -11.61 11.06
#